data_AF-A0A2U1XWY7-F1
#
_entry.id   AF-A0A2U1XWY7-F1
#
_cell.length_a   1.000
_cell.length_b   1.000
_cell.length_c   1.000
_cell.angle_alpha   90.00
_cell.angle_beta   90.00
_cell.angle_gamma   90.00
#
_symmetry.space_group_name_H-M   'P 1'
#
loop_
_entity.id
_entity.type
_entity.pdbx_description
1 polymer ?
#
loop_
_entity_poly.entity_id
_entity_poly.type
_entity_poly.pdbx_seq_one_letter_code
_entity_poly.pdbx_strand_id
1 'polypeptide(L)'
;MGRTVALALSLFVWVAASGEAAAERRVALVLGNSDYRFAPRLPNPTNDAKAMAESLRAAGFELIGGAPQLDLDRAGTERAIRSFGAKLVGADVGLFFYAGHGMQARGTNYLLPVSANLEKEADVRYELIDVAMVLDEMALAESRLNIVILDACRNNPFGGRGMRAALPGLAQMQAPAGTIIAYATQPGAVAADGAGSNSPYTEVLSKAMLKPGEAVFDIFNDVGIAVKRNSGGVQQPWVSASPIEGRFYFLGPTTVVTAPAADAAPAASAASADKETLFWDSIKGSSNRGLFEAYLKQFPQGTFAPIAEARVAELGGTVPAERAQLSVAALAAPPVPAPIPGPIPAPAPIPAPSAIPAPAAPLARPLDVAAIPYLNAKSRQTLAMYSGLPSPKALAISTKGNYSYFSNKSNSRTEDDVKRSALQYCQYRAEEPCTLYAVGDAVVMDAKGFTPMPVEILGAGRFDPARVPFVSDHTRKVGMVNYQRNPGHKALAVTLAGRWATVWDRDSEEEAKDAALERCEQSGGNHECMLYAVGDRIVFEEVPEEEEDEEEE
;
A
#
# COMPACT_ATOMS: atom_id res chain seq x y z
N MET A 1 -52.59 -69.06 15.90
CA MET A 1 -51.63 -69.09 14.77
C MET A 1 -51.93 -67.87 13.92
N GLY A 2 -51.12 -66.85 13.69
CA GLY A 2 -49.76 -66.46 14.05
C GLY A 2 -49.54 -65.16 13.26
N ARG A 3 -49.27 -64.05 13.95
CA ARG A 3 -49.10 -62.69 13.40
C ARG A 3 -47.86 -62.62 12.49
N THR A 4 -47.88 -61.81 11.45
CA THR A 4 -46.72 -60.96 11.08
C THR A 4 -47.15 -59.85 10.10
N VAL A 5 -47.04 -58.62 10.61
CA VAL A 5 -47.09 -57.34 9.88
C VAL A 5 -45.63 -57.03 9.54
N ALA A 6 -45.32 -56.74 8.27
CA ALA A 6 -44.01 -56.28 7.86
C ALA A 6 -44.09 -54.78 7.50
N LEU A 7 -43.68 -53.93 8.46
CA LEU A 7 -43.34 -52.53 8.23
C LEU A 7 -42.02 -52.48 7.44
N ALA A 8 -42.03 -51.89 6.25
CA ALA A 8 -40.82 -51.47 5.57
C ALA A 8 -40.43 -50.07 6.10
N LEU A 9 -39.44 -50.01 6.98
CA LEU A 9 -38.80 -48.76 7.40
C LEU A 9 -37.91 -48.26 6.25
N SER A 10 -38.32 -47.16 5.63
CA SER A 10 -37.46 -46.36 4.75
C SER A 10 -36.41 -45.64 5.61
N LEU A 11 -35.20 -46.19 5.63
CA LEU A 11 -34.02 -45.60 6.25
C LEU A 11 -33.51 -44.45 5.37
N PHE A 12 -33.94 -43.23 5.65
CA PHE A 12 -33.37 -42.02 5.04
C PHE A 12 -32.01 -41.76 5.69
N VAL A 13 -30.93 -42.27 5.09
CA VAL A 13 -29.57 -41.92 5.47
C VAL A 13 -29.32 -40.48 5.02
N TRP A 14 -29.44 -39.53 5.96
CA TRP A 14 -28.91 -38.19 5.80
C TRP A 14 -27.38 -38.31 5.76
N VAL A 15 -26.81 -38.35 4.55
CA VAL A 15 -25.38 -38.06 4.36
C VAL A 15 -25.23 -36.57 4.66
N ALA A 16 -24.78 -36.27 5.88
CA ALA A 16 -24.26 -34.95 6.19
C ALA A 16 -23.04 -34.75 5.31
N ALA A 17 -23.20 -34.00 4.21
CA ALA A 17 -22.09 -33.41 3.49
C ALA A 17 -21.44 -32.42 4.46
N SER A 18 -20.44 -32.87 5.20
CA SER A 18 -19.47 -32.01 5.83
C SER A 18 -18.80 -31.24 4.70
N GLY A 19 -19.31 -30.05 4.39
CA GLY A 19 -18.55 -29.09 3.62
C GLY A 19 -17.33 -28.76 4.45
N GLU A 20 -16.19 -29.34 4.10
CA GLU A 20 -14.90 -28.84 4.55
C GLU A 20 -14.88 -27.37 4.12
N ALA A 21 -15.01 -26.46 5.09
CA ALA A 21 -14.73 -25.06 4.84
C ALA A 21 -13.32 -25.03 4.28
N ALA A 22 -13.18 -24.66 3.00
CA ALA A 22 -11.90 -24.64 2.32
C ALA A 22 -10.93 -23.81 3.17
N ALA A 23 -9.90 -24.46 3.69
CA ALA A 23 -8.91 -23.80 4.54
C ALA A 23 -8.23 -22.70 3.72
N GLU A 24 -8.18 -21.47 4.24
CA GLU A 24 -7.52 -20.33 3.60
C GLU A 24 -6.09 -20.71 3.21
N ARG A 25 -5.77 -20.66 1.92
CA ARG A 25 -4.45 -21.03 1.40
C ARG A 25 -3.49 -19.86 1.57
N ARG A 26 -2.48 -20.07 2.41
CA ARG A 26 -1.49 -19.06 2.79
C ARG A 26 -0.12 -19.47 2.28
N VAL A 27 0.56 -18.61 1.53
CA VAL A 27 1.89 -18.89 0.95
C VAL A 27 2.86 -17.79 1.36
N ALA A 28 4.08 -18.17 1.78
CA ALA A 28 5.11 -17.20 2.14
C ALA A 28 6.49 -17.50 1.57
N LEU A 29 7.19 -16.43 1.16
CA LEU A 29 8.62 -16.44 0.86
C LEU A 29 9.37 -15.67 1.94
N VAL A 30 10.33 -16.33 2.60
CA VAL A 30 11.11 -15.78 3.71
C VAL A 30 12.59 -15.81 3.34
N LEU A 31 13.20 -14.63 3.21
CA LEU A 31 14.60 -14.45 2.83
C LEU A 31 15.41 -13.83 3.97
N GLY A 32 16.62 -14.34 4.21
CA GLY A 32 17.56 -13.78 5.19
C GLY A 32 19.00 -13.81 4.68
N ASN A 33 19.59 -12.64 4.47
CA ASN A 33 20.94 -12.50 3.93
C ASN A 33 21.89 -11.84 4.96
N SER A 34 22.88 -12.60 5.41
CA SER A 34 23.89 -12.24 6.41
C SER A 34 25.32 -12.21 5.85
N ASP A 35 25.70 -13.20 5.03
CA ASP A 35 27.09 -13.49 4.64
C ASP A 35 27.48 -12.88 3.29
N TYR A 36 27.43 -11.54 3.21
CA TYR A 36 27.79 -10.77 2.01
C TYR A 36 29.27 -10.89 1.65
N ARG A 37 29.57 -11.09 0.36
CA ARG A 37 30.94 -11.19 -0.16
C ARG A 37 31.65 -9.84 -0.27
N PHE A 38 30.91 -8.79 -0.64
CA PHE A 38 31.48 -7.46 -0.96
C PHE A 38 30.85 -6.31 -0.15
N ALA A 39 29.96 -6.63 0.79
CA ALA A 39 29.36 -5.70 1.74
C ALA A 39 29.61 -6.19 3.18
N PRO A 40 29.46 -5.33 4.21
CA PRO A 40 29.61 -5.74 5.60
C PRO A 40 28.66 -6.88 5.96
N ARG A 41 29.15 -7.86 6.71
CA ARG A 41 28.33 -8.95 7.25
C ARG A 41 27.29 -8.42 8.24
N LEU A 42 26.08 -8.97 8.20
CA LEU A 42 25.03 -8.73 9.20
C LEU A 42 24.79 -10.00 10.03
N PRO A 43 24.87 -9.96 11.37
CA PRO A 43 24.80 -11.16 12.18
C PRO A 43 23.39 -11.73 12.34
N ASN A 44 22.33 -10.91 12.27
CA ASN A 44 20.97 -11.33 12.64
C ASN A 44 20.02 -11.76 11.49
N PRO A 45 20.16 -11.33 10.22
CA PRO A 45 19.17 -11.65 9.18
C PRO A 45 18.84 -13.13 8.98
N THR A 46 19.82 -14.02 9.11
CA THR A 46 19.57 -15.47 9.03
C THR A 46 18.80 -16.02 10.22
N ASN A 47 18.94 -15.42 11.42
CA ASN A 47 18.12 -15.75 12.59
C ASN A 47 16.72 -15.16 12.47
N ASP A 48 16.62 -13.91 11.98
CA ASP A 48 15.35 -13.23 11.73
C ASP A 48 14.48 -14.04 10.77
N ALA A 49 15.05 -14.50 9.66
CA ALA A 49 14.36 -15.35 8.69
C ALA A 49 13.92 -16.69 9.30
N LYS A 50 14.71 -17.29 10.20
CA LYS A 50 14.31 -18.53 10.89
C LYS A 50 13.15 -18.29 11.84
N ALA A 51 13.24 -17.28 12.70
CA ALA A 51 12.19 -16.92 13.64
C ALA A 51 10.86 -16.59 12.91
N MET A 52 10.95 -15.84 11.81
CA MET A 52 9.80 -15.51 10.99
C MET A 52 9.19 -16.74 10.31
N ALA A 53 10.04 -17.61 9.72
CA ALA A 53 9.58 -18.85 9.11
C ALA A 53 8.89 -19.79 10.10
N GLU A 54 9.37 -19.87 11.34
CA GLU A 54 8.73 -20.64 12.41
C GLU A 54 7.35 -20.09 12.74
N SER A 55 7.23 -18.78 12.98
CA SER A 55 5.94 -18.14 13.28
C SER A 55 4.94 -18.25 12.13
N LEU A 56 5.39 -18.10 10.88
CA LEU A 56 4.53 -18.22 9.70
C LEU A 56 4.01 -19.65 9.51
N ARG A 57 4.87 -20.67 9.70
CA ARG A 57 4.41 -22.06 9.67
C ARG A 57 3.40 -22.35 10.77
N ALA A 58 3.63 -21.85 11.99
CA ALA A 58 2.67 -21.98 13.08
C ALA A 58 1.33 -21.26 12.77
N ALA A 59 1.37 -20.20 11.97
CA ALA A 59 0.20 -19.51 11.44
C ALA A 59 -0.38 -20.13 10.14
N GLY A 60 0.07 -21.33 9.75
CA GLY A 60 -0.50 -22.08 8.62
C GLY A 60 -0.02 -21.67 7.24
N PHE A 61 1.08 -20.91 7.12
CA PHE A 61 1.67 -20.58 5.82
C PHE A 61 2.49 -21.74 5.26
N GLU A 62 2.30 -22.03 3.97
CA GLU A 62 3.21 -22.85 3.18
C GLU A 62 4.43 -22.02 2.77
N LEU A 63 5.63 -22.44 3.17
CA LEU A 63 6.86 -21.74 2.82
C LEU A 63 7.40 -22.19 1.47
N ILE A 64 7.81 -21.23 0.64
CA ILE A 64 8.56 -21.51 -0.60
C ILE A 64 9.87 -22.21 -0.26
N GLY A 65 10.10 -23.37 -0.88
CA GLY A 65 11.23 -24.25 -0.57
C GLY A 65 11.13 -24.98 0.77
N GLY A 66 9.99 -24.90 1.47
CA GLY A 66 9.72 -25.57 2.74
C GLY A 66 10.47 -24.99 3.94
N ALA A 67 11.31 -23.97 3.75
CA ALA A 67 12.22 -23.38 4.73
C ALA A 67 12.58 -21.93 4.40
N PRO A 68 13.07 -21.14 5.37
CA PRO A 68 13.65 -19.83 5.05
C PRO A 68 14.82 -20.01 4.08
N GLN A 69 14.89 -19.16 3.07
CA GLN A 69 15.99 -19.17 2.10
C GLN A 69 17.07 -18.21 2.58
N LEU A 70 18.27 -18.73 2.80
CA LEU A 70 19.34 -18.01 3.47
C LEU A 70 20.50 -17.72 2.52
N ASP A 71 21.08 -16.53 2.66
CA ASP A 71 22.30 -16.11 1.97
C ASP A 71 22.25 -16.35 0.45
N LEU A 72 21.13 -15.98 -0.18
CA LEU A 72 20.93 -16.19 -1.60
C LEU A 72 21.76 -15.20 -2.43
N ASP A 73 22.38 -15.73 -3.48
CA ASP A 73 22.90 -14.90 -4.57
C ASP A 73 21.76 -14.35 -5.43
N ARG A 74 22.11 -13.52 -6.42
CA ARG A 74 21.12 -12.84 -7.25
C ARG A 74 20.21 -13.83 -7.98
N ALA A 75 20.80 -14.84 -8.62
CA ALA A 75 20.07 -15.84 -9.38
C ALA A 75 19.19 -16.71 -8.47
N GLY A 76 19.65 -17.06 -7.28
CA GLY A 76 18.88 -17.76 -6.27
C GLY A 76 17.68 -16.95 -5.81
N THR A 77 17.87 -15.66 -5.56
CA THR A 77 16.80 -14.74 -5.16
C THR A 77 15.73 -14.64 -6.25
N GLU A 78 16.12 -14.45 -7.52
CA GLU A 78 15.19 -14.40 -8.65
C GLU A 78 14.40 -15.71 -8.83
N ARG A 79 15.06 -16.87 -8.67
CA ARG A 79 14.36 -18.17 -8.72
C ARG A 79 13.36 -18.32 -7.58
N ALA A 80 13.71 -17.86 -6.38
CA ALA A 80 12.82 -17.92 -5.22
C ALA A 80 11.59 -17.03 -5.42
N ILE A 81 11.77 -15.81 -5.93
CA ILE A 81 10.67 -14.87 -6.25
C ILE A 81 9.75 -15.44 -7.34
N ARG A 82 10.31 -16.00 -8.42
CA ARG A 82 9.51 -16.65 -9.47
C ARG A 82 8.72 -17.85 -8.94
N SER A 83 9.35 -18.67 -8.09
CA SER A 83 8.70 -19.82 -7.46
C SER A 83 7.58 -19.38 -6.52
N PHE A 84 7.76 -18.24 -5.84
CA PHE A 84 6.74 -17.61 -5.02
C PHE A 84 5.55 -17.16 -5.86
N GLY A 85 5.75 -16.37 -6.92
CA GLY A 85 4.69 -15.94 -7.83
C GLY A 85 3.89 -17.10 -8.41
N ALA A 86 4.57 -18.13 -8.93
CA ALA A 86 3.91 -19.33 -9.45
C ALA A 86 3.05 -20.07 -8.40
N LYS A 87 3.46 -20.04 -7.12
CA LYS A 87 2.76 -20.71 -6.02
C LYS A 87 1.63 -19.87 -5.43
N LEU A 88 1.66 -18.56 -5.62
CA LEU A 88 0.63 -17.62 -5.19
C LEU A 88 -0.65 -17.73 -6.03
N VAL A 89 -0.59 -18.25 -7.26
CA VAL A 89 -1.78 -18.45 -8.09
C VAL A 89 -2.79 -19.34 -7.34
N GLY A 90 -3.96 -18.77 -7.03
CA GLY A 90 -5.02 -19.42 -6.25
C GLY A 90 -4.76 -19.47 -4.74
N ALA A 91 -3.80 -18.70 -4.22
CA ALA A 91 -3.62 -18.48 -2.78
C ALA A 91 -4.43 -17.26 -2.32
N ASP A 92 -5.07 -17.37 -1.15
CA ASP A 92 -5.83 -16.27 -0.54
C ASP A 92 -4.89 -15.20 0.04
N VAL A 93 -3.76 -15.63 0.60
CA VAL A 93 -2.81 -14.75 1.28
C VAL A 93 -1.38 -15.03 0.83
N GLY A 94 -0.72 -14.01 0.29
CA GLY A 94 0.70 -14.01 -0.02
C GLY A 94 1.50 -13.20 0.99
N LEU A 95 2.61 -13.74 1.50
CA LEU A 95 3.51 -13.00 2.39
C LEU A 95 4.96 -13.09 1.94
N PHE A 96 5.60 -11.94 1.75
CA PHE A 96 7.03 -11.84 1.54
C PHE A 96 7.71 -11.22 2.75
N PHE A 97 8.77 -11.87 3.25
CA PHE A 97 9.64 -11.34 4.29
C PHE A 97 11.08 -11.29 3.80
N TYR A 98 11.76 -10.18 4.06
CA TYR A 98 13.19 -10.04 3.79
C TYR A 98 13.90 -9.40 4.98
N ALA A 99 14.98 -10.04 5.44
CA ALA A 99 15.97 -9.47 6.34
C ALA A 99 17.35 -9.40 5.66
N GLY A 100 18.05 -8.28 5.80
CA GLY A 100 19.38 -8.10 5.20
C GLY A 100 19.73 -6.64 4.87
N HIS A 101 20.70 -6.42 3.99
CA HIS A 101 20.96 -5.09 3.45
C HIS A 101 19.91 -4.74 2.40
N GLY A 102 19.48 -3.49 2.42
CA GLY A 102 18.66 -2.91 1.36
C GLY A 102 19.13 -1.49 1.08
N MET A 103 18.96 -1.04 -0.16
CA MET A 103 19.29 0.33 -0.52
C MET A 103 18.28 0.92 -1.48
N GLN A 104 18.18 2.24 -1.46
CA GLN A 104 17.42 2.98 -2.44
C GLN A 104 18.35 3.58 -3.49
N ALA A 105 17.95 3.50 -4.76
CA ALA A 105 18.52 4.33 -5.82
C ALA A 105 17.40 4.97 -6.63
N ARG A 106 17.44 6.30 -6.77
CA ARG A 106 16.50 7.09 -7.61
C ARG A 106 15.01 6.84 -7.35
N GLY A 107 14.61 6.63 -6.08
CA GLY A 107 13.21 6.33 -5.75
C GLY A 107 12.87 4.84 -5.67
N THR A 108 13.73 3.96 -6.16
CA THR A 108 13.50 2.51 -6.21
C THR A 108 14.21 1.80 -5.07
N ASN A 109 13.54 0.81 -4.48
CA ASN A 109 14.07 0.00 -3.39
C ASN A 109 14.66 -1.29 -3.92
N TYR A 110 15.85 -1.62 -3.45
CA TYR A 110 16.58 -2.79 -3.86
C TYR A 110 16.96 -3.65 -2.65
N LEU A 111 16.80 -4.96 -2.80
CA LEU A 111 17.36 -5.98 -1.92
C LEU A 111 18.78 -6.31 -2.40
N LEU A 112 19.71 -6.53 -1.47
CA LEU A 112 21.07 -6.95 -1.79
C LEU A 112 21.20 -8.47 -1.68
N PRO A 113 21.47 -9.18 -2.79
CA PRO A 113 21.97 -10.54 -2.73
C PRO A 113 23.37 -10.61 -2.10
N VAL A 114 23.74 -11.76 -1.51
CA VAL A 114 25.07 -11.88 -0.87
C VAL A 114 26.24 -11.79 -1.85
N SER A 115 25.98 -12.02 -3.14
CA SER A 115 26.96 -11.92 -4.22
C SER A 115 27.16 -10.51 -4.76
N ALA A 116 26.30 -9.55 -4.40
CA ALA A 116 26.26 -8.23 -5.04
C ALA A 116 27.60 -7.49 -4.92
N ASN A 117 28.15 -7.07 -6.06
CA ASN A 117 29.36 -6.24 -6.12
C ASN A 117 29.11 -4.97 -6.92
N LEU A 118 28.87 -3.86 -6.23
CA LEU A 118 28.69 -2.57 -6.88
C LEU A 118 30.04 -1.84 -7.00
N GLU A 119 30.44 -1.52 -8.22
CA GLU A 119 31.60 -0.68 -8.54
C GLU A 119 31.17 0.72 -9.01
N LYS A 120 30.03 0.80 -9.71
CA LYS A 120 29.42 2.04 -10.21
C LYS A 120 27.90 2.01 -10.06
N GLU A 121 27.26 3.18 -10.13
CA GLU A 121 25.80 3.31 -10.00
C GLU A 121 25.03 2.47 -11.05
N ALA A 122 25.58 2.31 -12.26
CA ALA A 122 24.97 1.50 -13.30
C ALA A 122 24.86 0.01 -12.95
N ASP A 123 25.65 -0.49 -11.99
CA ASP A 123 25.62 -1.89 -11.57
C ASP A 123 24.38 -2.21 -10.72
N VAL A 124 23.76 -1.19 -10.10
CA VAL A 124 22.57 -1.34 -9.25
C VAL A 124 21.49 -2.19 -9.93
N ARG A 125 21.20 -1.93 -11.21
CA ARG A 125 20.17 -2.65 -11.99
C ARG A 125 20.58 -4.07 -12.40
N TYR A 126 21.85 -4.42 -12.31
CA TYR A 126 22.37 -5.72 -12.75
C TYR A 126 22.77 -6.63 -11.59
N GLU A 127 23.11 -6.05 -10.43
CA GLU A 127 23.61 -6.77 -9.25
C GLU A 127 22.55 -6.91 -8.15
N LEU A 128 21.56 -6.00 -8.11
CA LEU A 128 20.53 -5.99 -7.06
C LEU A 128 19.19 -6.51 -7.57
N ILE A 129 18.25 -6.69 -6.63
CA ILE A 129 16.88 -7.11 -6.88
C ILE A 129 15.94 -5.97 -6.56
N ASP A 130 15.18 -5.49 -7.54
CA ASP A 130 14.13 -4.49 -7.32
C ASP A 130 12.99 -5.12 -6.49
N VAL A 131 12.58 -4.45 -5.41
CA VAL A 131 11.43 -4.90 -4.59
C VAL A 131 10.14 -4.89 -5.40
N ALA A 132 10.03 -4.05 -6.44
CA ALA A 132 8.89 -4.06 -7.36
C ALA A 132 8.70 -5.43 -8.02
N MET A 133 9.76 -6.20 -8.28
CA MET A 133 9.64 -7.55 -8.83
C MET A 133 8.80 -8.46 -7.92
N VAL A 134 8.93 -8.33 -6.60
CA VAL A 134 8.12 -9.09 -5.64
C VAL A 134 6.68 -8.62 -5.65
N LEU A 135 6.47 -7.30 -5.64
CA LEU A 135 5.14 -6.70 -5.67
C LEU A 135 4.38 -7.04 -6.95
N ASP A 136 5.07 -7.09 -8.09
CA ASP A 136 4.49 -7.46 -9.38
C ASP A 136 4.03 -8.92 -9.41
N GLU A 137 4.85 -9.86 -8.92
CA GLU A 137 4.45 -11.27 -8.77
C GLU A 137 3.24 -11.44 -7.84
N MET A 138 3.19 -10.68 -6.74
CA MET A 138 2.07 -10.70 -5.80
C MET A 138 0.80 -10.06 -6.39
N ALA A 139 0.94 -9.00 -7.18
CA ALA A 139 -0.18 -8.36 -7.85
C ALA A 139 -0.77 -9.23 -8.96
N LEU A 140 0.08 -9.95 -9.71
CA LEU A 140 -0.33 -10.88 -10.76
C LEU A 140 -1.11 -12.09 -10.23
N ALA A 141 -0.84 -12.51 -9.00
CA ALA A 141 -1.50 -13.66 -8.40
C ALA A 141 -2.94 -13.40 -7.91
N GLU A 142 -3.36 -12.13 -7.85
CA GLU A 142 -4.70 -11.70 -7.41
C GLU A 142 -5.13 -12.26 -6.04
N SER A 143 -4.17 -12.53 -5.15
CA SER A 143 -4.46 -12.92 -3.76
C SER A 143 -5.29 -11.82 -3.07
N ARG A 144 -6.26 -12.24 -2.25
CA ARG A 144 -7.12 -11.35 -1.47
C ARG A 144 -6.31 -10.43 -0.54
N LEU A 145 -5.17 -10.92 -0.06
CA LEU A 145 -4.24 -10.16 0.76
C LEU A 145 -2.78 -10.45 0.42
N ASN A 146 -2.02 -9.39 0.21
CA ASN A 146 -0.57 -9.41 0.02
C ASN A 146 0.11 -8.69 1.19
N ILE A 147 1.11 -9.31 1.80
CA ILE A 147 1.87 -8.73 2.92
C ILE A 147 3.35 -8.73 2.56
N VAL A 148 3.99 -7.56 2.56
CA VAL A 148 5.43 -7.41 2.31
C VAL A 148 6.08 -6.82 3.55
N ILE A 149 7.01 -7.55 4.16
CA ILE A 149 7.71 -7.15 5.38
C ILE A 149 9.19 -6.98 5.06
N LEU A 150 9.70 -5.76 5.26
CA LEU A 150 11.09 -5.40 4.95
C LEU A 150 11.83 -5.02 6.24
N ASP A 151 12.62 -5.98 6.74
CA ASP A 151 13.55 -5.81 7.85
C ASP A 151 14.98 -5.60 7.36
N ALA A 152 15.14 -4.56 6.54
CA ALA A 152 16.40 -4.26 5.89
C ALA A 152 17.11 -3.07 6.52
N CYS A 153 18.41 -3.23 6.78
CA CYS A 153 19.30 -2.11 7.09
C CYS A 153 19.42 -1.23 5.85
N ARG A 154 19.17 0.07 6.04
CA ARG A 154 19.05 1.08 4.99
C ARG A 154 20.28 2.00 4.89
N ASN A 155 21.46 1.46 5.22
CA ASN A 155 22.72 2.11 4.90
C ASN A 155 23.14 1.65 3.50
N ASN A 156 23.77 2.52 2.70
CA ASN A 156 24.41 2.07 1.47
C ASN A 156 25.79 1.50 1.83
N PRO A 157 26.00 0.17 1.82
CA PRO A 157 27.26 -0.43 2.22
C PRO A 157 28.40 -0.07 1.25
N PHE A 158 28.09 0.52 0.10
CA PHE A 158 29.04 0.91 -0.92
C PHE A 158 29.24 2.44 -1.04
N GLY A 159 28.74 3.24 -0.10
CA GLY A 159 28.86 4.72 -0.13
C GLY A 159 30.30 5.25 -0.24
N GLY A 160 31.29 4.48 0.20
CA GLY A 160 32.72 4.79 0.07
C GLY A 160 33.30 4.63 -1.35
N ARG A 161 32.61 3.91 -2.25
CA ARG A 161 33.06 3.61 -3.63
C ARG A 161 32.50 4.60 -4.67
N GLY A 162 32.27 5.86 -4.28
CA GLY A 162 31.69 6.87 -5.16
C GLY A 162 30.16 6.84 -5.27
N MET A 163 29.48 5.91 -4.60
CA MET A 163 28.01 5.78 -4.59
C MET A 163 27.31 6.66 -3.54
N ARG A 164 27.76 7.90 -3.38
CA ARG A 164 27.22 8.86 -2.39
C ARG A 164 25.80 9.35 -2.71
N ALA A 165 25.26 9.03 -3.88
CA ALA A 165 23.94 9.48 -4.34
C ALA A 165 22.75 8.66 -3.79
N ALA A 166 22.99 7.58 -3.05
CA ALA A 166 21.93 6.84 -2.39
C ALA A 166 21.54 7.55 -1.08
N LEU A 167 20.31 8.06 -1.01
CA LEU A 167 19.74 8.57 0.24
C LEU A 167 19.71 7.44 1.28
N PRO A 168 19.99 7.73 2.57
CA PRO A 168 19.77 6.75 3.63
C PRO A 168 18.27 6.43 3.69
N GLY A 169 17.92 5.16 3.86
CA GLY A 169 16.52 4.73 3.82
C GLY A 169 16.17 3.83 2.64
N LEU A 170 15.03 3.13 2.74
CA LEU A 170 14.26 2.75 1.57
C LEU A 170 13.28 3.88 1.30
N ALA A 171 12.98 4.13 0.03
CA ALA A 171 11.86 4.95 -0.39
C ALA A 171 10.55 4.39 0.19
N GLN A 172 9.62 5.29 0.50
CA GLN A 172 8.24 4.86 0.74
C GLN A 172 7.65 4.37 -0.58
N MET A 173 7.27 3.09 -0.62
CA MET A 173 6.49 2.53 -1.73
C MET A 173 5.01 2.68 -1.43
N GLN A 174 4.22 2.95 -2.47
CA GLN A 174 2.77 2.88 -2.40
C GLN A 174 2.35 1.41 -2.47
N ALA A 175 1.54 0.96 -1.52
CA ALA A 175 1.01 -0.40 -1.54
C ALA A 175 -0.01 -0.57 -2.68
N PRO A 176 0.13 -1.58 -3.55
CA PRO A 176 -0.92 -2.00 -4.49
C PRO A 176 -2.22 -2.37 -3.77
N ALA A 177 -3.32 -2.52 -4.51
CA ALA A 177 -4.60 -2.97 -3.94
C ALA A 177 -4.44 -4.31 -3.20
N GLY A 178 -5.20 -4.51 -2.12
CA GLY A 178 -5.08 -5.69 -1.26
C GLY A 178 -3.69 -5.87 -0.61
N THR A 179 -2.83 -4.86 -0.58
CA THR A 179 -1.44 -5.02 -0.12
C THR A 179 -1.12 -4.22 1.14
N ILE A 180 -0.37 -4.83 2.05
CA ILE A 180 0.26 -4.20 3.21
C ILE A 180 1.77 -4.29 3.06
N ILE A 181 2.46 -3.16 3.14
CA ILE A 181 3.91 -3.08 3.16
C ILE A 181 4.35 -2.56 4.54
N ALA A 182 5.01 -3.41 5.31
CA ALA A 182 5.54 -3.10 6.63
C ALA A 182 7.06 -2.96 6.58
N TYR A 183 7.57 -1.86 7.13
CA TYR A 183 8.99 -1.54 7.21
C TYR A 183 9.44 -1.56 8.66
N ALA A 184 10.63 -2.11 8.92
CA ALA A 184 11.23 -2.10 10.26
C ALA A 184 11.52 -0.70 10.80
N THR A 185 11.55 0.33 9.95
CA THR A 185 11.74 1.74 10.34
C THR A 185 11.06 2.72 9.36
N GLN A 186 10.94 3.99 9.75
CA GLN A 186 10.35 5.07 8.94
C GLN A 186 11.11 5.29 7.62
N PRO A 187 10.42 5.72 6.53
CA PRO A 187 11.07 6.19 5.30
C PRO A 187 12.20 7.17 5.59
N GLY A 188 13.36 6.99 4.96
CA GLY A 188 14.54 7.84 5.19
C GLY A 188 15.36 7.55 6.46
N ALA A 189 14.91 6.66 7.35
CA ALA A 189 15.63 6.23 8.55
C ALA A 189 16.27 4.84 8.37
N VAL A 190 17.24 4.49 9.23
CA VAL A 190 17.97 3.21 9.22
C VAL A 190 17.44 2.29 10.32
N ALA A 191 17.18 1.03 9.98
CA ALA A 191 16.82 -0.01 10.94
C ALA A 191 18.10 -0.55 11.61
N ALA A 192 18.03 -0.79 12.91
CA ALA A 192 19.13 -1.38 13.66
C ALA A 192 19.10 -2.91 13.53
N ASP A 193 20.27 -3.52 13.34
CA ASP A 193 20.43 -4.97 13.42
C ASP A 193 20.26 -5.49 14.86
N GLY A 194 20.49 -4.64 15.86
CA GLY A 194 20.32 -4.97 17.28
C GLY A 194 21.54 -5.68 17.89
N ALA A 195 21.47 -5.96 19.19
CA ALA A 195 22.51 -6.70 19.93
C ALA A 195 22.03 -8.08 20.42
N GLY A 196 20.76 -8.41 20.16
CA GLY A 196 20.15 -9.69 20.49
C GLY A 196 20.39 -10.74 19.41
N SER A 197 19.68 -11.87 19.53
CA SER A 197 19.74 -12.96 18.54
C SER A 197 18.96 -12.66 17.25
N ASN A 198 18.02 -11.71 17.33
CA ASN A 198 17.22 -11.20 16.23
C ASN A 198 17.28 -9.66 16.22
N SER A 199 16.89 -9.05 15.10
CA SER A 199 16.67 -7.62 15.00
C SER A 199 15.59 -7.16 15.98
N PRO A 200 15.62 -5.89 16.44
CA PRO A 200 14.58 -5.36 17.32
C PRO A 200 13.16 -5.48 16.73
N TYR A 201 13.05 -5.41 15.39
CA TYR A 201 11.76 -5.51 14.71
C TYR A 201 11.27 -6.95 14.64
N THR A 202 12.10 -7.88 14.15
CA THR A 202 11.73 -9.30 14.02
C THR A 202 11.55 -9.98 15.38
N GLU A 203 12.32 -9.59 16.40
CA GLU A 203 12.19 -10.10 17.78
C GLU A 203 10.78 -9.88 18.36
N VAL A 204 10.17 -8.74 18.04
CA VAL A 204 8.82 -8.40 18.50
C VAL A 204 7.76 -8.95 17.55
N LEU A 205 7.94 -8.78 16.24
CA LEU A 205 6.95 -9.16 15.22
C LEU A 205 6.70 -10.67 15.20
N SER A 206 7.76 -11.49 15.22
CA SER A 206 7.63 -12.96 15.17
C SER A 206 6.77 -13.49 16.32
N LYS A 207 6.84 -12.88 17.49
CA LYS A 207 6.03 -13.24 18.67
C LYS A 207 4.61 -12.68 18.57
N ALA A 208 4.46 -11.44 18.12
CA ALA A 208 3.15 -10.78 18.01
C ALA A 208 2.22 -11.50 17.01
N MET A 209 2.77 -12.08 15.93
CA MET A 209 2.01 -12.88 14.97
C MET A 209 1.38 -14.14 15.55
N LEU A 210 1.88 -14.62 16.70
CA LEU A 210 1.36 -15.80 17.39
C LEU A 210 0.33 -15.45 18.47
N LYS A 211 -0.11 -14.19 18.56
CA LYS A 211 -1.22 -13.80 19.43
C LYS A 211 -2.56 -14.14 18.74
N PRO A 212 -3.40 -15.03 19.32
CA PRO A 212 -4.69 -15.37 18.74
C PRO A 212 -5.67 -14.20 18.77
N GLY A 213 -6.43 -14.02 17.69
CA GLY A 213 -7.53 -13.07 17.61
C GLY A 213 -7.12 -11.60 17.46
N GLU A 214 -5.84 -11.29 17.30
CA GLU A 214 -5.36 -9.92 17.05
C GLU A 214 -5.29 -9.66 15.53
N ALA A 215 -5.93 -8.57 15.07
CA ALA A 215 -5.96 -8.25 13.65
C ALA A 215 -4.59 -7.72 13.19
N VAL A 216 -4.27 -7.95 11.91
CA VAL A 216 -2.95 -7.62 11.34
C VAL A 216 -2.51 -6.17 11.54
N PHE A 217 -3.43 -5.21 11.44
CA PHE A 217 -3.10 -3.79 11.66
C PHE A 217 -2.82 -3.48 13.14
N ASP A 218 -3.52 -4.13 14.07
CA ASP A 218 -3.29 -4.00 15.50
C ASP A 218 -1.92 -4.60 15.86
N ILE A 219 -1.58 -5.77 15.30
CA ILE A 219 -0.26 -6.39 15.44
C ILE A 219 0.84 -5.43 14.98
N PHE A 220 0.72 -4.84 13.78
CA PHE A 220 1.75 -3.91 13.31
C PHE A 220 1.85 -2.63 14.14
N ASN A 221 0.73 -2.12 14.64
CA ASN A 221 0.72 -0.97 15.55
C ASN A 221 1.43 -1.30 16.88
N ASP A 222 1.09 -2.44 17.50
CA ASP A 222 1.69 -2.92 18.74
C ASP A 222 3.20 -3.16 18.60
N VAL A 223 3.61 -3.78 17.49
CA VAL A 223 5.03 -3.95 17.13
C VAL A 223 5.70 -2.59 17.00
N GLY A 224 5.07 -1.62 16.33
CA GLY A 224 5.57 -0.26 16.20
C GLY A 224 5.83 0.41 17.56
N ILE A 225 4.87 0.31 18.48
CA ILE A 225 4.98 0.85 19.85
C ILE A 225 6.13 0.17 20.62
N ALA A 226 6.18 -1.16 20.57
CA ALA A 226 7.19 -1.94 21.28
C ALA A 226 8.61 -1.69 20.74
N VAL A 227 8.81 -1.65 19.42
CA VAL A 227 10.11 -1.37 18.80
C VAL A 227 10.57 0.06 19.09
N LYS A 228 9.67 1.04 19.01
CA LYS A 228 9.97 2.42 19.39
C LYS A 228 10.42 2.52 20.84
N ARG A 229 9.74 1.83 21.76
CA ARG A 229 10.12 1.79 23.17
C ARG A 229 11.47 1.08 23.38
N ASN A 230 11.67 -0.09 22.78
CA ASN A 230 12.85 -0.93 23.00
C ASN A 230 14.12 -0.33 22.35
N SER A 231 13.97 0.47 21.30
CA SER A 231 15.07 1.18 20.64
C SER A 231 15.35 2.57 21.24
N GLY A 232 14.67 2.95 22.33
CA GLY A 232 14.82 4.29 22.92
C GLY A 232 14.35 5.42 21.99
N GLY A 233 13.44 5.13 21.05
CA GLY A 233 12.92 6.06 20.06
C GLY A 233 13.72 6.16 18.76
N VAL A 234 14.84 5.45 18.64
CA VAL A 234 15.73 5.50 17.45
C VAL A 234 15.08 4.84 16.23
N GLN A 235 14.34 3.75 16.43
CA GLN A 235 13.70 2.99 15.37
C GLN A 235 12.18 3.05 15.53
N GLN A 236 11.49 3.53 14.50
CA GLN A 236 10.03 3.59 14.48
C GLN A 236 9.53 2.85 13.25
N PRO A 237 8.97 1.62 13.39
CA PRO A 237 8.38 0.91 12.28
C PRO A 237 7.30 1.70 11.56
N TRP A 238 7.11 1.41 10.27
CA TRP A 238 6.17 2.12 9.42
C TRP A 238 5.37 1.15 8.57
N VAL A 239 4.08 1.43 8.36
CA VAL A 239 3.20 0.61 7.52
C VAL A 239 2.61 1.50 6.43
N SER A 240 2.65 1.01 5.19
CA SER A 240 1.85 1.53 4.08
C SER A 240 0.90 0.44 3.64
N ALA A 241 -0.40 0.74 3.56
CA ALA A 241 -1.39 -0.25 3.17
C ALA A 241 -2.43 0.37 2.24
N SER A 242 -2.93 -0.44 1.31
CA SER A 242 -4.21 -0.19 0.66
C SER A 242 -5.35 -0.72 1.55
N PRO A 243 -6.61 -0.37 1.27
CA PRO A 243 -7.74 -1.12 1.79
C PRO A 243 -7.57 -2.62 1.51
N ILE A 244 -7.90 -3.44 2.50
CA ILE A 244 -7.95 -4.90 2.42
C ILE A 244 -9.39 -5.36 2.66
N GLU A 245 -9.78 -6.49 2.09
CA GLU A 245 -11.11 -7.03 2.32
C GLU A 245 -11.19 -7.74 3.68
N GLY A 246 -12.13 -7.31 4.53
CA GLY A 246 -12.36 -7.90 5.84
C GLY A 246 -11.22 -7.69 6.84
N ARG A 247 -11.07 -8.63 7.77
CA ARG A 247 -9.99 -8.64 8.77
C ARG A 247 -9.11 -9.86 8.55
N PHE A 248 -7.80 -9.69 8.68
CA PHE A 248 -6.85 -10.79 8.64
C PHE A 248 -6.25 -11.03 10.02
N TYR A 249 -6.14 -12.31 10.36
CA TYR A 249 -5.56 -12.81 11.61
C TYR A 249 -4.52 -13.87 11.25
N PHE A 250 -3.31 -13.73 11.77
CA PHE A 250 -2.30 -14.79 11.67
C PHE A 250 -2.78 -16.04 12.40
N LEU A 251 -3.29 -15.87 13.62
CA LEU A 251 -4.04 -16.89 14.36
C LEU A 251 -5.44 -16.35 14.67
N GLY A 252 -6.47 -17.05 14.21
CA GLY A 252 -7.86 -16.64 14.42
C GLY A 252 -8.25 -16.62 15.91
N PRO A 253 -9.38 -15.97 16.28
CA PRO A 253 -9.87 -15.98 17.65
C PRO A 253 -10.12 -17.42 18.11
N THR A 254 -9.51 -17.81 19.22
CA THR A 254 -9.72 -19.14 19.80
C THR A 254 -11.14 -19.22 20.37
N THR A 255 -12.07 -19.83 19.64
CA THR A 255 -13.37 -20.21 20.21
C THR A 255 -13.14 -21.36 21.18
N VAL A 256 -13.22 -21.08 22.48
CA VAL A 256 -13.31 -22.13 23.50
C VAL A 256 -14.68 -22.79 23.32
N VAL A 257 -14.71 -23.95 22.66
CA VAL A 257 -15.90 -24.79 22.58
C VAL A 257 -16.08 -25.46 23.95
N THR A 258 -16.81 -24.81 24.86
CA THR A 258 -17.42 -25.52 25.99
C THR A 258 -18.53 -26.40 25.42
N ALA A 259 -18.43 -27.72 25.68
CA ALA A 259 -19.48 -28.68 25.34
C ALA A 259 -20.84 -28.23 25.92
N PRO A 260 -21.96 -28.46 25.23
CA PRO A 260 -23.24 -27.85 25.59
C PRO A 260 -23.80 -28.49 26.87
N ALA A 261 -23.91 -27.70 27.94
CA ALA A 261 -24.87 -27.97 29.00
C ALA A 261 -26.24 -27.46 28.54
N ALA A 262 -27.23 -28.33 28.65
CA ALA A 262 -28.63 -28.06 28.33
C ALA A 262 -29.21 -26.89 29.16
N ASP A 263 -30.23 -26.27 28.56
CA ASP A 263 -31.15 -25.27 29.12
C ASP A 263 -30.60 -23.86 29.43
N ALA A 264 -30.69 -22.97 28.43
CA ALA A 264 -31.41 -21.70 28.54
C ALA A 264 -31.47 -20.98 27.18
N ALA A 265 -32.65 -20.47 26.83
CA ALA A 265 -32.88 -19.72 25.60
C ALA A 265 -32.10 -18.38 25.55
N PRO A 266 -31.75 -17.87 24.35
CA PRO A 266 -30.72 -16.84 24.14
C PRO A 266 -31.28 -15.49 23.63
N ALA A 267 -30.36 -14.54 23.35
CA ALA A 267 -30.49 -13.42 22.40
C ALA A 267 -30.81 -11.99 22.91
N ALA A 268 -30.47 -11.60 24.15
CA ALA A 268 -30.57 -10.20 24.59
C ALA A 268 -29.22 -9.44 24.70
N SER A 269 -28.08 -10.11 24.94
CA SER A 269 -26.81 -9.43 25.28
C SER A 269 -25.96 -8.98 24.09
N ALA A 270 -26.03 -9.67 22.95
CA ALA A 270 -25.24 -9.31 21.76
C ALA A 270 -25.76 -8.01 21.10
N ALA A 271 -27.09 -7.86 20.99
CA ALA A 271 -27.70 -6.67 20.41
C ALA A 271 -27.59 -5.42 21.31
N SER A 272 -27.41 -5.60 22.63
CA SER A 272 -27.12 -4.48 23.54
C SER A 272 -25.66 -4.06 23.47
N ALA A 273 -24.72 -4.98 23.27
CA ALA A 273 -23.29 -4.69 23.15
C ALA A 273 -22.98 -3.87 21.87
N ASP A 274 -23.63 -4.18 20.75
CA ASP A 274 -23.50 -3.41 19.51
C ASP A 274 -24.05 -1.98 19.64
N LYS A 275 -25.21 -1.83 20.32
CA LYS A 275 -25.81 -0.51 20.58
C LYS A 275 -25.00 0.31 21.56
N GLU A 276 -24.42 -0.33 22.57
CA GLU A 276 -23.55 0.32 23.54
C GLU A 276 -22.25 0.81 22.89
N THR A 277 -21.62 -0.02 22.04
CA THR A 277 -20.39 0.32 21.32
C THR A 277 -20.60 1.48 20.35
N LEU A 278 -21.70 1.48 19.60
CA LEU A 278 -22.05 2.59 18.70
C LEU A 278 -22.34 3.90 19.45
N PHE A 279 -23.02 3.83 20.60
CA PHE A 279 -23.26 5.01 21.43
C PHE A 279 -21.93 5.54 21.99
N TRP A 280 -21.09 4.66 22.54
CA TRP A 280 -19.80 5.02 23.10
C TRP A 280 -18.86 5.64 22.07
N ASP A 281 -18.75 5.04 20.87
CA ASP A 281 -17.93 5.56 19.78
C ASP A 281 -18.34 6.96 19.32
N SER A 282 -19.64 7.28 19.40
CA SER A 282 -20.16 8.60 19.06
C SER A 282 -19.82 9.69 20.11
N ILE A 283 -19.57 9.31 21.38
CA ILE A 283 -19.36 10.26 22.48
C ILE A 283 -17.92 10.28 23.03
N LYS A 284 -17.10 9.25 22.80
CA LYS A 284 -15.77 9.09 23.42
C LYS A 284 -14.80 10.25 23.16
N GLY A 285 -14.94 10.94 22.02
CA GLY A 285 -14.16 12.13 21.67
C GLY A 285 -14.79 13.46 22.08
N SER A 286 -15.98 13.45 22.70
CA SER A 286 -16.72 14.66 23.03
C SER A 286 -16.24 15.30 24.33
N SER A 287 -16.36 16.63 24.42
CA SER A 287 -16.11 17.42 25.62
C SER A 287 -17.41 17.81 26.34
N ASN A 288 -18.56 17.28 25.90
CA ASN A 288 -19.86 17.60 26.46
C ASN A 288 -20.25 16.61 27.57
N ARG A 289 -20.28 17.09 28.81
CA ARG A 289 -20.64 16.31 30.01
C ARG A 289 -22.01 15.63 29.89
N GLY A 290 -23.01 16.30 29.31
CA GLY A 290 -24.37 15.78 29.22
C GLY A 290 -24.49 14.51 28.35
N LEU A 291 -23.57 14.30 27.41
CA LEU A 291 -23.55 13.08 26.59
C LEU A 291 -23.06 11.85 27.38
N PHE A 292 -22.10 12.04 28.28
CA PHE A 292 -21.63 10.97 29.16
C PHE A 292 -22.66 10.64 30.26
N GLU A 293 -23.37 11.64 30.79
CA GLU A 293 -24.50 11.42 31.72
C GLU A 293 -25.66 10.68 31.03
N ALA A 294 -25.94 11.00 29.76
CA ALA A 294 -26.95 10.29 28.97
C ALA A 294 -26.57 8.83 28.70
N TYR A 295 -25.28 8.56 28.41
CA TYR A 295 -24.77 7.20 28.27
C TYR A 295 -24.92 6.39 29.56
N LEU A 296 -24.57 6.96 30.72
CA LEU A 296 -24.73 6.29 32.02
C LEU A 296 -26.19 5.99 32.38
N LYS A 297 -27.13 6.85 31.95
CA LYS A 297 -28.57 6.61 32.14
C LYS A 297 -29.09 5.47 31.27
N GLN A 298 -28.57 5.35 30.05
CA GLN A 298 -29.00 4.34 29.08
C GLN A 298 -28.32 2.98 29.30
N PHE A 299 -27.07 2.99 29.78
CA PHE A 299 -26.24 1.80 30.02
C PHE A 299 -25.62 1.84 31.43
N PRO A 300 -26.43 1.73 32.51
CA PRO A 300 -25.95 1.86 33.89
C PRO A 300 -25.01 0.72 34.34
N GLN A 301 -25.01 -0.41 33.64
CA GLN A 301 -24.06 -1.52 33.83
C GLN A 301 -23.23 -1.76 32.55
N GLY A 302 -23.11 -0.73 31.69
CA GLY A 302 -22.36 -0.82 30.45
C GLY A 302 -20.87 -1.03 30.67
N THR A 303 -20.23 -1.68 29.71
CA THR A 303 -18.78 -1.89 29.62
C THR A 303 -17.98 -0.59 29.78
N PHE A 304 -18.49 0.55 29.28
CA PHE A 304 -17.81 1.85 29.39
C PHE A 304 -18.34 2.75 30.51
N ALA A 305 -19.26 2.26 31.37
CA ALA A 305 -19.81 3.04 32.49
C ALA A 305 -18.73 3.62 33.42
N PRO A 306 -17.68 2.87 33.84
CA PRO A 306 -16.61 3.44 34.68
C PRO A 306 -15.84 4.59 34.00
N ILE A 307 -15.69 4.54 32.67
CA ILE A 307 -14.98 5.55 31.90
C ILE A 307 -15.86 6.80 31.72
N ALA A 308 -17.16 6.59 31.45
CA ALA A 308 -18.13 7.68 31.37
C ALA A 308 -18.26 8.43 32.70
N GLU A 309 -18.27 7.72 33.84
CA GLU A 309 -18.27 8.32 35.18
C GLU A 309 -17.03 9.18 35.43
N ALA A 310 -15.85 8.65 35.10
CA ALA A 310 -14.59 9.40 35.20
C ALA A 310 -14.61 10.68 34.35
N ARG A 311 -15.21 10.60 33.15
CA ARG A 311 -15.30 11.75 32.24
C ARG A 311 -16.32 12.79 32.70
N VAL A 312 -17.43 12.38 33.32
CA VAL A 312 -18.40 13.29 33.97
C VAL A 312 -17.76 14.02 35.15
N ALA A 313 -16.95 13.31 35.95
CA ALA A 313 -16.22 13.91 37.08
C ALA A 313 -15.17 14.93 36.62
N GLU A 314 -14.41 14.62 35.56
CA GLU A 314 -13.41 15.50 34.97
C GLU A 314 -14.02 16.78 34.36
N LEU A 315 -15.14 16.63 33.64
CA LEU A 315 -15.88 17.73 33.04
C LEU A 315 -16.76 18.48 34.06
N GLY A 316 -16.82 17.98 35.30
CA GLY A 316 -17.72 18.45 36.35
C GLY A 316 -17.15 19.45 37.33
N GLY A 317 -15.85 19.77 37.24
CA GLY A 317 -15.22 20.95 37.83
C GLY A 317 -15.87 21.53 39.09
N THR A 318 -15.89 20.79 40.19
CA THR A 318 -15.90 21.38 41.53
C THR A 318 -14.81 20.69 42.34
N VAL A 319 -13.73 21.42 42.59
CA VAL A 319 -12.71 21.06 43.59
C VAL A 319 -13.27 21.41 44.97
N PRO A 320 -13.39 20.47 45.92
CA PRO A 320 -13.35 20.82 47.33
C PRO A 320 -11.89 20.76 47.77
N ALA A 321 -11.35 21.94 48.05
CA ALA A 321 -10.09 22.11 48.73
C ALA A 321 -10.26 21.70 50.20
N GLU A 322 -10.02 20.43 50.55
CA GLU A 322 -9.65 20.06 51.93
C GLU A 322 -9.01 18.66 52.00
N ARG A 323 -7.67 18.63 51.98
CA ARG A 323 -6.79 17.77 52.79
C ARG A 323 -5.33 18.05 52.43
N ALA A 324 -4.95 19.32 52.57
CA ALA A 324 -3.59 19.65 52.96
C ALA A 324 -3.54 19.57 54.48
N GLN A 325 -2.68 18.68 54.98
CA GLN A 325 -2.08 18.59 56.33
C GLN A 325 -2.23 17.18 56.94
N LEU A 326 -1.13 16.41 56.88
CA LEU A 326 -0.51 15.66 57.99
C LEU A 326 0.36 14.51 57.42
N SER A 327 1.65 14.78 57.18
CA SER A 327 2.74 14.16 57.95
C SER A 327 4.09 14.47 57.27
N VAL A 328 4.79 15.47 57.79
CA VAL A 328 6.26 15.51 57.74
C VAL A 328 6.72 15.04 59.11
N ALA A 329 7.35 13.87 59.19
CA ALA A 329 8.40 13.58 60.16
C ALA A 329 9.04 12.22 59.89
N ALA A 330 10.32 12.28 59.53
CA ALA A 330 11.40 11.36 59.88
C ALA A 330 11.32 9.89 59.43
N LEU A 331 12.16 9.55 58.44
CA LEU A 331 13.13 8.46 58.55
C LEU A 331 14.33 8.80 57.64
N ALA A 332 15.51 8.85 58.25
CA ALA A 332 16.75 9.34 57.68
C ALA A 332 17.36 8.40 56.63
N ALA A 333 17.94 8.99 55.57
CA ALA A 333 18.82 8.31 54.62
C ALA A 333 20.31 8.60 54.93
N PRO A 334 21.23 7.65 54.72
CA PRO A 334 22.67 7.81 54.98
C PRO A 334 23.38 8.67 53.89
N PRO A 335 24.62 9.14 54.13
CA PRO A 335 25.27 10.13 53.27
C PRO A 335 25.80 9.55 51.95
N VAL A 336 25.64 10.34 50.88
CA VAL A 336 26.13 10.10 49.51
C VAL A 336 27.63 10.46 49.43
N PRO A 337 28.49 9.69 48.72
CA PRO A 337 29.88 10.08 48.44
C PRO A 337 29.98 11.11 47.29
N ALA A 338 31.07 11.88 47.30
CA ALA A 338 31.40 13.00 46.41
C ALA A 338 31.40 12.68 44.88
N PRO A 339 31.24 13.70 44.01
CA PRO A 339 31.07 13.51 42.57
C PRO A 339 32.39 13.20 41.84
N ILE A 340 32.31 12.28 40.87
CA ILE A 340 33.35 12.02 39.87
C ILE A 340 33.16 13.01 38.70
N PRO A 341 34.23 13.61 38.14
CA PRO A 341 34.10 14.54 37.01
C PRO A 341 33.66 13.80 35.73
N GLY A 342 32.61 14.32 35.08
CA GLY A 342 32.09 13.80 33.80
C GLY A 342 32.96 14.19 32.59
N PRO A 343 32.73 13.55 31.43
CA PRO A 343 33.50 13.80 30.21
C PRO A 343 33.15 15.16 29.56
N ILE A 344 34.13 15.70 28.84
CA ILE A 344 34.12 16.97 28.11
C ILE A 344 32.97 17.00 27.07
N PRO A 345 32.22 18.11 26.93
CA PRO A 345 31.18 18.25 25.90
C PRO A 345 31.78 18.36 24.49
N ALA A 346 31.16 17.66 23.53
CA ALA A 346 31.48 17.75 22.12
C ALA A 346 31.18 19.16 21.54
N PRO A 347 31.93 19.64 20.54
CA PRO A 347 31.73 20.97 19.96
C PRO A 347 30.41 21.03 19.16
N ALA A 348 29.74 22.18 19.25
CA ALA A 348 28.48 22.46 18.57
C ALA A 348 28.62 22.41 17.03
N PRO A 349 27.59 21.98 16.30
CA PRO A 349 27.61 21.96 14.84
C PRO A 349 27.61 23.38 14.27
N ILE A 350 28.43 23.58 13.23
CA ILE A 350 28.51 24.80 12.43
C ILE A 350 27.17 25.01 11.70
N PRO A 351 26.57 26.22 11.71
CA PRO A 351 25.35 26.49 10.96
C PRO A 351 25.60 26.38 9.45
N ALA A 352 24.76 25.62 8.76
CA ALA A 352 24.77 25.52 7.31
C ALA A 352 24.51 26.91 6.66
N PRO A 353 25.14 27.22 5.52
CA PRO A 353 24.89 28.48 4.82
C PRO A 353 23.43 28.56 4.38
N SER A 354 22.77 29.66 4.73
CA SER A 354 21.38 29.92 4.38
C SER A 354 21.16 29.83 2.87
N ALA A 355 20.27 28.92 2.46
CA ALA A 355 19.77 28.90 1.10
C ALA A 355 19.06 30.22 0.82
N ILE A 356 19.45 30.87 -0.29
CA ILE A 356 18.76 32.04 -0.83
C ILE A 356 17.31 31.61 -1.13
N PRO A 357 16.28 32.30 -0.61
CA PRO A 357 14.90 31.96 -0.94
C PRO A 357 14.67 32.23 -2.43
N ALA A 358 14.12 31.22 -3.13
CA ALA A 358 13.66 31.37 -4.50
C ALA A 358 12.66 32.53 -4.60
N PRO A 359 12.64 33.29 -5.71
CA PRO A 359 11.74 34.42 -5.88
C PRO A 359 10.28 33.97 -5.71
N ALA A 360 9.54 34.71 -4.89
CA ALA A 360 8.13 34.45 -4.63
C ALA A 360 7.35 34.43 -5.95
N ALA A 361 6.68 33.30 -6.22
CA ALA A 361 5.74 33.19 -7.32
C ALA A 361 4.63 34.26 -7.18
N PRO A 362 4.14 34.86 -8.28
CA PRO A 362 3.05 35.82 -8.23
C PRO A 362 1.81 35.17 -7.61
N LEU A 363 1.06 35.94 -6.82
CA LEU A 363 -0.18 35.53 -6.17
C LEU A 363 -1.12 34.89 -7.20
N ALA A 364 -1.23 33.57 -7.16
CA ALA A 364 -2.05 32.83 -8.11
C ALA A 364 -3.53 33.16 -7.89
N ARG A 365 -4.26 33.50 -8.95
CA ARG A 365 -5.69 33.80 -8.87
C ARG A 365 -6.44 32.51 -8.48
N PRO A 366 -7.26 32.51 -7.40
CA PRO A 366 -8.00 31.32 -7.01
C PRO A 366 -9.02 30.93 -8.08
N LEU A 367 -9.22 29.63 -8.24
CA LEU A 367 -10.19 29.07 -9.18
C LEU A 367 -11.63 29.35 -8.72
N ASP A 368 -12.36 30.10 -9.54
CA ASP A 368 -13.82 30.19 -9.47
C ASP A 368 -14.43 29.41 -10.65
N VAL A 369 -15.15 28.32 -10.33
CA VAL A 369 -15.81 27.45 -11.32
C VAL A 369 -16.93 28.18 -12.06
N ALA A 370 -17.60 29.15 -11.41
CA ALA A 370 -18.66 29.92 -12.04
C ALA A 370 -18.13 30.87 -13.11
N ALA A 371 -16.86 31.29 -13.01
CA ALA A 371 -16.20 32.22 -13.91
C ALA A 371 -15.44 31.54 -15.06
N ILE A 372 -15.46 30.21 -15.18
CA ILE A 372 -14.77 29.51 -16.27
C ILE A 372 -15.39 29.91 -17.62
N PRO A 373 -14.62 30.48 -18.56
CA PRO A 373 -15.14 30.88 -19.86
C PRO A 373 -15.48 29.66 -20.73
N TYR A 374 -16.30 29.89 -21.75
CA TYR A 374 -16.76 28.89 -22.74
C TYR A 374 -17.65 27.76 -22.20
N LEU A 375 -17.68 27.50 -20.89
CA LEU A 375 -18.52 26.47 -20.29
C LEU A 375 -19.97 26.92 -20.09
N ASN A 376 -20.91 26.04 -20.41
CA ASN A 376 -22.33 26.22 -20.12
C ASN A 376 -22.65 25.96 -18.63
N ALA A 377 -23.86 26.34 -18.18
CA ALA A 377 -24.28 26.22 -16.79
C ALA A 377 -24.22 24.77 -16.26
N LYS A 378 -24.61 23.78 -17.08
CA LYS A 378 -24.57 22.35 -16.73
C LYS A 378 -23.14 21.87 -16.47
N SER A 379 -22.21 22.25 -17.34
CA SER A 379 -20.78 21.91 -17.24
C SER A 379 -20.15 22.49 -15.97
N ARG A 380 -20.48 23.74 -15.65
CA ARG A 380 -20.03 24.40 -14.41
C ARG A 380 -20.58 23.71 -13.16
N GLN A 381 -21.83 23.24 -13.20
CA GLN A 381 -22.41 22.47 -12.09
C GLN A 381 -21.68 21.14 -11.88
N THR A 382 -21.35 20.42 -12.95
CA THR A 382 -20.55 19.18 -12.87
C THR A 382 -19.14 19.45 -12.35
N LEU A 383 -18.52 20.56 -12.73
CA LEU A 383 -17.18 20.95 -12.26
C LEU A 383 -17.13 21.47 -10.82
N ALA A 384 -18.27 21.66 -10.14
CA ALA A 384 -18.28 22.11 -8.74
C ALA A 384 -17.51 21.16 -7.81
N MET A 385 -17.42 19.87 -8.15
CA MET A 385 -16.66 18.88 -7.39
C MET A 385 -15.13 19.03 -7.53
N TYR A 386 -14.64 19.81 -8.50
CA TYR A 386 -13.22 19.91 -8.82
C TYR A 386 -12.36 20.40 -7.64
N SER A 387 -12.86 21.38 -6.87
CA SER A 387 -12.14 21.90 -5.69
C SER A 387 -11.92 20.83 -4.62
N GLY A 388 -12.81 19.84 -4.51
CA GLY A 388 -12.67 18.73 -3.56
C GLY A 388 -11.76 17.59 -4.03
N LEU A 389 -11.22 17.65 -5.25
CA LEU A 389 -10.36 16.60 -5.78
C LEU A 389 -8.95 16.64 -5.18
N PRO A 390 -8.29 15.47 -4.99
CA PRO A 390 -6.91 15.39 -4.52
C PRO A 390 -5.91 16.03 -5.48
N SER A 391 -4.88 16.67 -4.93
CA SER A 391 -3.75 17.22 -5.69
C SER A 391 -2.64 16.18 -5.93
N PRO A 392 -1.83 16.32 -7.01
CA PRO A 392 -1.97 17.31 -8.07
C PRO A 392 -3.23 17.09 -8.92
N LYS A 393 -3.80 18.18 -9.43
CA LYS A 393 -4.97 18.19 -10.32
C LYS A 393 -4.83 19.28 -11.38
N ALA A 394 -5.45 19.07 -12.53
CA ALA A 394 -5.47 20.06 -13.60
C ALA A 394 -6.80 20.02 -14.36
N LEU A 395 -7.20 21.17 -14.90
CA LEU A 395 -8.41 21.38 -15.69
C LEU A 395 -8.03 21.99 -17.03
N ALA A 396 -8.43 21.34 -18.12
CA ALA A 396 -8.29 21.82 -19.48
C ALA A 396 -9.66 22.20 -20.05
N ILE A 397 -9.69 23.23 -20.89
CA ILE A 397 -10.91 23.72 -21.57
C ILE A 397 -10.62 23.97 -23.05
N SER A 398 -11.69 24.02 -23.84
CA SER A 398 -11.71 24.39 -25.26
C SER A 398 -12.60 25.62 -25.48
N THR A 399 -12.52 26.23 -26.67
CA THR A 399 -13.35 27.39 -27.03
C THR A 399 -14.82 27.05 -27.32
N LYS A 400 -15.15 25.81 -27.69
CA LYS A 400 -16.54 25.37 -27.89
C LYS A 400 -17.21 24.86 -26.62
N GLY A 401 -16.52 24.91 -25.48
CA GLY A 401 -17.08 24.55 -24.17
C GLY A 401 -16.88 23.10 -23.75
N ASN A 402 -16.05 22.33 -24.46
CA ASN A 402 -15.54 21.04 -23.99
C ASN A 402 -14.50 21.26 -22.89
N TYR A 403 -14.45 20.35 -21.93
CA TYR A 403 -13.48 20.38 -20.84
C TYR A 403 -13.10 18.97 -20.40
N SER A 404 -11.97 18.86 -19.71
CA SER A 404 -11.57 17.65 -19.02
C SER A 404 -10.77 18.00 -17.76
N TYR A 405 -10.80 17.14 -16.76
CA TYR A 405 -9.95 17.28 -15.60
C TYR A 405 -9.33 15.96 -15.20
N PHE A 406 -8.12 16.04 -14.66
CA PHE A 406 -7.46 14.91 -14.01
C PHE A 406 -7.02 15.31 -12.63
N SER A 407 -7.07 14.36 -11.71
CA SER A 407 -6.61 14.53 -10.34
C SER A 407 -5.90 13.29 -9.86
N ASN A 408 -5.15 13.43 -8.77
CA ASN A 408 -4.37 12.35 -8.20
C ASN A 408 -5.21 11.36 -7.37
N LYS A 409 -6.38 10.95 -7.87
CA LYS A 409 -7.25 9.97 -7.17
C LYS A 409 -6.54 8.65 -6.92
N SER A 410 -5.56 8.29 -7.75
CA SER A 410 -4.77 7.05 -7.67
C SER A 410 -3.41 7.22 -6.98
N ASN A 411 -3.09 8.40 -6.42
CA ASN A 411 -1.81 8.71 -5.76
C ASN A 411 -0.51 8.40 -6.55
N SER A 412 -0.60 8.32 -7.89
CA SER A 412 0.50 7.91 -8.78
C SER A 412 0.84 8.93 -9.87
N ARG A 413 0.12 10.07 -9.91
CA ARG A 413 0.25 11.07 -10.99
C ARG A 413 1.02 12.29 -10.48
N THR A 414 2.03 12.70 -11.25
CA THR A 414 2.74 13.97 -11.04
C THR A 414 1.90 15.15 -11.53
N GLU A 415 2.33 16.38 -11.21
CA GLU A 415 1.66 17.58 -11.73
C GLU A 415 1.70 17.63 -13.27
N ASP A 416 2.81 17.22 -13.87
CA ASP A 416 2.94 17.18 -15.32
C ASP A 416 2.07 16.08 -15.95
N ASP A 417 1.86 14.96 -15.25
CA ASP A 417 0.94 13.91 -15.69
C ASP A 417 -0.50 14.39 -15.77
N VAL A 418 -0.99 15.08 -14.73
CA VAL A 418 -2.37 15.57 -14.71
C VAL A 418 -2.58 16.68 -15.73
N LYS A 419 -1.60 17.56 -15.94
CA LYS A 419 -1.62 18.57 -17.01
C LYS A 419 -1.71 17.93 -18.39
N ARG A 420 -0.78 17.00 -18.69
CA ARG A 420 -0.73 16.30 -19.98
C ARG A 420 -2.00 15.53 -20.24
N SER A 421 -2.49 14.77 -19.24
CA SER A 421 -3.71 13.95 -19.39
C SER A 421 -4.95 14.81 -19.60
N ALA A 422 -5.09 15.92 -18.88
CA ALA A 422 -6.21 16.85 -19.09
C ALA A 422 -6.20 17.43 -20.52
N LEU A 423 -5.03 17.86 -21.00
CA LEU A 423 -4.90 18.36 -22.37
C LEU A 423 -5.20 17.26 -23.41
N GLN A 424 -4.63 16.06 -23.26
CA GLN A 424 -4.79 14.96 -24.22
C GLN A 424 -6.25 14.51 -24.30
N TYR A 425 -6.89 14.31 -23.15
CA TYR A 425 -8.30 13.93 -23.10
C TYR A 425 -9.19 15.00 -23.73
N CYS A 426 -8.94 16.27 -23.40
CA CYS A 426 -9.73 17.38 -23.93
C CYS A 426 -9.60 17.46 -25.45
N GLN A 427 -8.38 17.39 -25.99
CA GLN A 427 -8.13 17.49 -27.42
C GLN A 427 -8.68 16.29 -28.18
N TYR A 428 -8.51 15.07 -27.64
CA TYR A 428 -9.04 13.86 -28.25
C TYR A 428 -10.57 13.86 -28.31
N ARG A 429 -11.25 14.22 -27.22
CA ARG A 429 -12.72 14.25 -27.17
C ARG A 429 -13.35 15.39 -27.94
N ALA A 430 -12.68 16.53 -28.00
CA ALA A 430 -13.23 17.75 -28.56
C ALA A 430 -12.85 17.95 -30.03
N GLU A 431 -11.92 17.15 -30.55
CA GLU A 431 -11.33 17.28 -31.90
C GLU A 431 -10.91 18.72 -32.21
N GLU A 432 -10.44 19.43 -31.18
CA GLU A 432 -10.05 20.83 -31.26
C GLU A 432 -8.97 21.16 -30.24
N PRO A 433 -8.21 22.24 -30.43
CA PRO A 433 -7.18 22.62 -29.47
C PRO A 433 -7.78 22.93 -28.10
N CYS A 434 -7.08 22.52 -27.04
CA CYS A 434 -7.41 22.86 -25.66
C CYS A 434 -6.26 23.62 -24.98
N THR A 435 -6.56 24.29 -23.87
CA THR A 435 -5.59 24.97 -23.02
C THR A 435 -5.80 24.59 -21.55
N LEU A 436 -4.76 24.75 -20.72
CA LEU A 436 -4.88 24.59 -19.27
C LEU A 436 -5.55 25.83 -18.68
N TYR A 437 -6.71 25.64 -18.05
CA TYR A 437 -7.36 26.69 -17.29
C TYR A 437 -6.83 26.78 -15.87
N ALA A 438 -6.71 25.64 -15.19
CA ALA A 438 -6.26 25.57 -13.80
C ALA A 438 -5.29 24.41 -13.54
N VAL A 439 -4.36 24.65 -12.61
CA VAL A 439 -3.46 23.63 -12.04
C VAL A 439 -3.55 23.78 -10.51
N GLY A 440 -3.88 22.68 -9.84
CA GLY A 440 -4.34 22.73 -8.45
C GLY A 440 -5.64 23.53 -8.35
N ASP A 441 -5.66 24.49 -7.41
CA ASP A 441 -6.75 25.43 -7.19
C ASP A 441 -6.43 26.84 -7.76
N ALA A 442 -5.37 26.95 -8.58
CA ALA A 442 -4.91 28.18 -9.18
C ALA A 442 -5.28 28.25 -10.67
N VAL A 443 -5.79 29.40 -11.12
CA VAL A 443 -5.98 29.68 -12.56
C VAL A 443 -4.64 30.00 -13.20
N VAL A 444 -4.27 29.24 -14.22
CA VAL A 444 -3.00 29.38 -14.95
C VAL A 444 -3.16 29.97 -16.35
N MET A 445 -4.40 30.08 -16.84
CA MET A 445 -4.68 30.71 -18.12
C MET A 445 -4.33 32.20 -18.10
N ASP A 446 -3.64 32.65 -19.15
CA ASP A 446 -3.16 34.01 -19.25
C ASP A 446 -4.30 35.05 -19.38
N ALA A 447 -3.98 36.32 -19.12
CA ALA A 447 -4.94 37.42 -19.30
C ALA A 447 -5.19 37.79 -20.77
N LYS A 448 -4.38 37.27 -21.71
CA LYS A 448 -4.50 37.52 -23.16
C LYS A 448 -5.56 36.62 -23.81
N GLY A 449 -6.02 35.58 -23.13
CA GLY A 449 -7.14 34.74 -23.53
C GLY A 449 -6.73 33.29 -23.82
N PHE A 450 -7.50 32.62 -24.67
CA PHE A 450 -7.28 31.22 -25.00
C PHE A 450 -6.02 31.05 -25.87
N THR A 451 -4.98 30.41 -25.31
CA THR A 451 -3.77 30.01 -26.05
C THR A 451 -3.72 28.49 -26.19
N PRO A 452 -3.85 27.92 -27.41
CA PRO A 452 -3.76 26.48 -27.64
C PRO A 452 -2.48 25.86 -27.06
N MET A 453 -2.60 24.77 -26.31
CA MET A 453 -1.48 23.98 -25.80
C MET A 453 -1.47 22.60 -26.49
N PRO A 454 -0.82 22.45 -27.64
CA PRO A 454 -0.85 21.19 -28.39
C PRO A 454 -0.23 20.07 -27.57
N VAL A 455 -0.87 18.90 -27.57
CA VAL A 455 -0.29 17.64 -27.09
C VAL A 455 -0.35 16.63 -28.22
N GLU A 456 0.77 16.00 -28.49
CA GLU A 456 0.90 15.02 -29.55
C GLU A 456 0.37 13.67 -29.06
N ILE A 457 -0.58 13.09 -29.80
CA ILE A 457 -1.04 11.71 -29.66
C ILE A 457 -0.67 11.05 -31.00
N LEU A 458 0.17 10.02 -30.95
CA LEU A 458 0.54 9.30 -32.17
C LEU A 458 -0.52 8.26 -32.51
N GLY A 459 -1.08 8.35 -33.72
CA GLY A 459 -1.99 7.34 -34.27
C GLY A 459 -1.30 6.12 -34.85
N ALA A 460 -0.08 6.28 -35.39
CA ALA A 460 0.68 5.23 -36.05
C ALA A 460 2.20 5.41 -35.87
N GLY A 461 2.96 4.36 -36.15
CA GLY A 461 4.43 4.36 -36.13
C GLY A 461 5.02 3.30 -35.20
N ARG A 462 6.32 3.45 -34.88
CA ARG A 462 7.01 2.53 -33.97
C ARG A 462 6.62 2.83 -32.51
N PHE A 463 6.37 1.78 -31.74
CA PHE A 463 6.05 1.90 -30.33
C PHE A 463 7.18 2.57 -29.54
N ASP A 464 6.85 3.67 -28.88
CA ASP A 464 7.73 4.39 -27.96
C ASP A 464 7.06 4.47 -26.58
N PRO A 465 7.64 3.80 -25.54
CA PRO A 465 7.13 3.84 -24.18
C PRO A 465 6.91 5.25 -23.62
N ALA A 466 7.73 6.22 -24.02
CA ALA A 466 7.67 7.58 -23.50
C ALA A 466 6.50 8.40 -24.09
N ARG A 467 5.88 7.91 -25.17
CA ARG A 467 4.86 8.64 -25.93
C ARG A 467 3.45 8.06 -25.76
N VAL A 468 3.30 6.98 -25.01
CA VAL A 468 1.98 6.37 -24.76
C VAL A 468 1.05 7.40 -24.07
N PRO A 469 -0.13 7.68 -24.66
CA PRO A 469 -1.05 8.71 -24.19
C PRO A 469 -1.83 8.26 -22.96
N PHE A 470 -2.41 9.23 -22.22
CA PHE A 470 -3.35 9.07 -21.09
C PHE A 470 -2.83 8.38 -19.83
N VAL A 471 -1.77 7.57 -19.92
CA VAL A 471 -1.14 6.88 -18.80
C VAL A 471 -0.21 7.80 -17.98
N SER A 472 0.15 7.37 -16.77
CA SER A 472 1.08 8.12 -15.91
C SER A 472 2.53 8.02 -16.39
N ASP A 473 3.38 8.94 -15.96
CA ASP A 473 4.83 8.90 -16.21
C ASP A 473 5.48 7.64 -15.63
N HIS A 474 4.98 7.16 -14.49
CA HIS A 474 5.43 5.89 -13.94
C HIS A 474 5.10 4.73 -14.89
N THR A 475 3.87 4.67 -15.40
CA THR A 475 3.47 3.67 -16.40
C THR A 475 4.33 3.74 -17.65
N ARG A 476 4.64 4.94 -18.17
CA ARG A 476 5.55 5.10 -19.32
C ARG A 476 6.96 4.57 -19.04
N LYS A 477 7.52 4.86 -17.86
CA LYS A 477 8.89 4.47 -17.48
C LYS A 477 9.04 3.00 -17.14
N VAL A 478 7.97 2.36 -16.69
CA VAL A 478 7.98 0.98 -16.18
C VAL A 478 7.10 0.08 -17.04
N GLY A 479 5.77 0.23 -16.95
CA GLY A 479 4.82 -0.64 -17.64
C GLY A 479 5.03 -0.70 -19.16
N MET A 480 5.19 0.45 -19.82
CA MET A 480 5.36 0.51 -21.27
C MET A 480 6.75 0.03 -21.72
N VAL A 481 7.78 0.22 -20.88
CA VAL A 481 9.11 -0.34 -21.11
C VAL A 481 9.09 -1.86 -21.00
N ASN A 482 8.31 -2.41 -20.07
CA ASN A 482 8.12 -3.86 -19.94
C ASN A 482 7.38 -4.43 -21.16
N TYR A 483 6.29 -3.81 -21.59
CA TYR A 483 5.59 -4.19 -22.83
C TYR A 483 6.54 -4.23 -24.04
N GLN A 484 7.40 -3.22 -24.20
CA GLN A 484 8.37 -3.18 -25.29
C GLN A 484 9.34 -4.38 -25.26
N ARG A 485 9.68 -4.90 -24.07
CA ARG A 485 10.62 -6.01 -23.90
C ARG A 485 9.99 -7.40 -23.97
N ASN A 486 8.67 -7.49 -23.80
CA ASN A 486 8.00 -8.79 -23.77
C ASN A 486 8.08 -9.48 -25.15
N PRO A 487 8.34 -10.80 -25.17
CA PRO A 487 8.42 -11.59 -26.39
C PRO A 487 7.04 -12.04 -26.88
N GLY A 488 7.01 -12.64 -28.08
CA GLY A 488 5.82 -13.22 -28.67
C GLY A 488 4.81 -12.20 -29.18
N HIS A 489 3.64 -12.68 -29.60
CA HIS A 489 2.54 -11.80 -30.00
C HIS A 489 1.99 -11.07 -28.76
N LYS A 490 1.95 -9.74 -28.84
CA LYS A 490 1.63 -8.86 -27.72
C LYS A 490 0.78 -7.68 -28.20
N ALA A 491 -0.04 -7.16 -27.30
CA ALA A 491 -0.83 -5.98 -27.56
C ALA A 491 -1.06 -5.16 -26.28
N LEU A 492 -1.35 -3.88 -26.48
CA LEU A 492 -1.58 -2.88 -25.44
C LEU A 492 -2.88 -2.14 -25.75
N ALA A 493 -3.81 -2.18 -24.80
CA ALA A 493 -5.03 -1.40 -24.82
C ALA A 493 -4.98 -0.33 -23.72
N VAL A 494 -5.55 0.84 -23.99
CA VAL A 494 -5.60 1.99 -23.09
C VAL A 494 -7.01 2.59 -23.06
N THR A 495 -7.37 3.23 -21.95
CA THR A 495 -8.57 4.06 -21.84
C THR A 495 -8.20 5.52 -21.76
N LEU A 496 -9.14 6.39 -22.13
CA LEU A 496 -8.97 7.84 -21.94
C LEU A 496 -8.77 8.23 -20.46
N ALA A 497 -9.26 7.43 -19.51
CA ALA A 497 -9.04 7.66 -18.09
C ALA A 497 -7.63 7.28 -17.60
N GLY A 498 -6.78 6.73 -18.49
CA GLY A 498 -5.43 6.30 -18.19
C GLY A 498 -5.33 4.94 -17.51
N ARG A 499 -6.38 4.11 -17.62
CA ARG A 499 -6.28 2.66 -17.38
C ARG A 499 -5.69 2.00 -18.62
N TRP A 500 -5.06 0.86 -18.45
CA TRP A 500 -4.36 0.16 -19.52
C TRP A 500 -4.24 -1.33 -19.19
N ALA A 501 -4.11 -2.14 -20.22
CA ALA A 501 -3.85 -3.58 -20.11
C ALA A 501 -2.89 -4.01 -21.21
N THR A 502 -2.05 -4.99 -20.89
CA THR A 502 -1.13 -5.61 -21.86
C THR A 502 -1.23 -7.12 -21.79
N VAL A 503 -1.07 -7.76 -22.94
CA VAL A 503 -0.84 -9.20 -23.05
C VAL A 503 0.41 -9.44 -23.87
N TRP A 504 1.01 -10.61 -23.70
CA TRP A 504 2.19 -11.04 -24.43
C TRP A 504 2.21 -12.56 -24.52
N ASP A 505 3.13 -13.09 -25.33
CA ASP A 505 3.31 -14.53 -25.54
C ASP A 505 1.99 -15.23 -25.91
N ARG A 506 1.23 -14.61 -26.82
CA ARG A 506 0.03 -15.21 -27.45
C ARG A 506 0.40 -16.01 -28.68
N ASP A 507 -0.50 -16.88 -29.12
CA ASP A 507 -0.29 -17.74 -30.28
C ASP A 507 -0.40 -16.98 -31.62
N SER A 508 -1.13 -15.85 -31.63
CA SER A 508 -1.29 -14.99 -32.81
C SER A 508 -1.43 -13.51 -32.46
N GLU A 509 -1.27 -12.66 -33.47
CA GLU A 509 -1.50 -11.22 -33.33
C GLU A 509 -2.96 -10.89 -33.00
N GLU A 510 -3.92 -11.55 -33.66
CA GLU A 510 -5.36 -11.36 -33.41
C GLU A 510 -5.75 -11.76 -31.99
N GLU A 511 -5.27 -12.91 -31.50
CA GLU A 511 -5.49 -13.32 -30.11
C GLU A 511 -4.92 -12.28 -29.12
N ALA A 512 -3.77 -11.67 -29.44
CA ALA A 512 -3.21 -10.61 -28.62
C ALA A 512 -4.08 -9.36 -28.59
N LYS A 513 -4.64 -8.94 -29.73
CA LYS A 513 -5.56 -7.79 -29.82
C LYS A 513 -6.79 -8.02 -28.94
N ASP A 514 -7.48 -9.13 -29.15
CA ASP A 514 -8.71 -9.48 -28.43
C ASP A 514 -8.46 -9.59 -26.93
N ALA A 515 -7.41 -10.31 -26.52
CA ALA A 515 -7.09 -10.48 -25.11
C ALA A 515 -6.66 -9.18 -24.42
N ALA A 516 -6.00 -8.25 -25.13
CA ALA A 516 -5.67 -6.94 -24.58
C ALA A 516 -6.91 -6.08 -24.35
N LEU A 517 -7.86 -6.08 -25.30
CA LEU A 517 -9.13 -5.36 -25.18
C LEU A 517 -9.98 -5.95 -24.05
N GLU A 518 -10.18 -7.28 -24.04
CA GLU A 518 -10.95 -7.95 -23.00
C GLU A 518 -10.38 -7.67 -21.60
N ARG A 519 -9.05 -7.79 -21.44
CA ARG A 519 -8.37 -7.48 -20.17
C ARG A 519 -8.49 -6.00 -19.79
N CYS A 520 -8.49 -5.11 -20.77
CA CYS A 520 -8.72 -3.69 -20.53
C CYS A 520 -10.16 -3.45 -20.06
N GLU A 521 -11.16 -4.10 -20.65
CA GLU A 521 -12.57 -3.93 -20.29
C GLU A 521 -12.87 -4.46 -18.89
N GLN A 522 -12.33 -5.64 -18.55
CA GLN A 522 -12.41 -6.23 -17.21
C GLN A 522 -11.85 -5.28 -16.14
N SER A 523 -10.81 -4.52 -16.49
CA SER A 523 -10.17 -3.53 -15.62
C SER A 523 -10.66 -2.10 -15.86
N GLY A 524 -11.53 -1.84 -16.83
CA GLY A 524 -11.76 -0.52 -17.46
C GLY A 524 -12.82 0.34 -16.80
N GLY A 525 -13.73 -0.26 -16.01
CA GLY A 525 -14.92 0.44 -15.52
C GLY A 525 -15.80 0.92 -16.68
N ASN A 526 -16.44 2.09 -16.55
CA ASN A 526 -17.30 2.65 -17.61
C ASN A 526 -16.54 3.39 -18.73
N HIS A 527 -15.26 3.10 -18.92
CA HIS A 527 -14.44 3.77 -19.93
C HIS A 527 -14.13 2.82 -21.09
N GLU A 528 -14.37 3.30 -22.31
CA GLU A 528 -14.06 2.60 -23.54
C GLU A 528 -12.56 2.29 -23.63
N CYS A 529 -12.26 1.03 -23.96
CA CYS A 529 -10.93 0.52 -24.18
C CYS A 529 -10.59 0.57 -25.65
N MET A 530 -9.43 1.14 -25.97
CA MET A 530 -8.95 1.30 -27.34
C MET A 530 -7.61 0.61 -27.47
N LEU A 531 -7.42 -0.10 -28.57
CA LEU A 531 -6.15 -0.70 -28.92
C LEU A 531 -5.16 0.40 -29.29
N TYR A 532 -4.00 0.46 -28.62
CA TYR A 532 -2.98 1.46 -28.90
C TYR A 532 -1.77 0.88 -29.63
N ALA A 533 -1.34 -0.32 -29.26
CA ALA A 533 -0.18 -0.96 -29.88
C ALA A 533 -0.35 -2.46 -30.04
N VAL A 534 0.22 -2.98 -31.12
CA VAL A 534 0.29 -4.40 -31.45
C VAL A 534 1.72 -4.70 -31.88
N GLY A 535 2.33 -5.68 -31.22
CA GLY A 535 3.77 -5.90 -31.32
C GLY A 535 4.54 -4.63 -30.95
N ASP A 536 5.43 -4.19 -31.85
CA ASP A 536 6.21 -2.95 -31.69
C ASP A 536 5.68 -1.79 -32.55
N ARG A 537 4.40 -1.84 -32.97
CA ARG A 537 3.73 -0.83 -33.78
C ARG A 537 2.54 -0.20 -33.05
N ILE A 538 2.30 1.08 -33.30
CA ILE A 538 1.13 1.83 -32.83
C ILE A 538 0.00 1.65 -33.87
N VAL A 539 -1.22 1.36 -33.40
CA VAL A 539 -2.43 1.09 -34.22
C VAL A 539 -3.64 1.91 -33.74
N PHE A 540 -3.39 3.05 -33.07
CA PHE A 540 -4.41 3.81 -32.34
C PHE A 540 -5.45 4.50 -33.24
N GLU A 541 -5.16 4.66 -34.53
CA GLU A 541 -6.05 5.29 -35.53
C GLU A 541 -6.39 4.37 -36.71
N GLU A 542 -5.96 3.11 -36.72
CA GLU A 542 -6.37 2.15 -37.75
C GLU A 542 -7.83 1.73 -37.47
N VAL A 543 -8.78 2.45 -38.09
CA VAL A 543 -10.14 1.96 -38.31
C VAL A 543 -10.00 0.61 -39.01
N PRO A 544 -10.70 -0.46 -38.58
CA PRO A 544 -10.70 -1.71 -39.33
C PRO A 544 -11.11 -1.37 -40.77
N GLU A 545 -10.26 -1.69 -41.74
CA GLU A 545 -10.70 -1.74 -43.12
C GLU A 545 -11.84 -2.77 -43.14
N GLU A 546 -13.09 -2.30 -43.22
CA GLU A 546 -14.21 -3.17 -43.57
C GLU A 546 -13.80 -3.85 -44.87
N GLU A 547 -13.66 -5.17 -44.85
CA GLU A 547 -13.52 -5.97 -46.06
C GLU A 547 -14.68 -5.57 -46.97
N GLU A 548 -14.38 -4.87 -48.07
CA GLU A 548 -15.32 -4.66 -49.15
C GLU A 548 -15.64 -6.06 -49.69
N ASP A 549 -16.71 -6.66 -49.19
CA ASP A 549 -17.37 -7.78 -49.82
C ASP A 549 -17.74 -7.33 -51.24
N GLU A 550 -16.91 -7.72 -52.20
CA GLU A 550 -17.24 -7.77 -53.62
C GLU A 550 -18.39 -8.76 -53.81
N GLU A 551 -19.61 -8.36 -53.49
CA GLU A 551 -20.81 -8.89 -54.13
C GLU A 551 -21.01 -8.11 -55.45
N GLU A 552 -20.35 -8.57 -56.51
CA GLU A 552 -20.69 -8.20 -57.89
C GLU A 552 -22.08 -8.74 -58.27
N GLU A 553 -23.03 -7.82 -58.50
CA GLU A 553 -24.12 -7.96 -59.49
C GLU A 553 -23.66 -7.56 -60.90
#